data_AF-A0A453DJI1-F1
#
_entry.id   AF-A0A453DJI1-F1
#
_cell.length_a   1.000
_cell.length_b   1.000
_cell.length_c   1.000
_cell.angle_alpha   90.00
_cell.angle_beta   90.00
_cell.angle_gamma   90.00
#
_symmetry.space_group_name_H-M   'P 1'
#
loop_
_entity.id
_entity.type
_entity.pdbx_description
1 polymer ?
#
loop_
_entity_poly.entity_id
_entity_poly.type
_entity_poly.pdbx_seq_one_letter_code
_entity_poly.pdbx_strand_id
1 'polypeptide(L)' 'MSSSSLRNGPPAITTASSGDVSLWTTLHGDLVRLVGWRVLAGDLLDYVRFRAVCRYWRSSTICPRGRGIVDPRFHPRRW' A
#
# COMPACT_ATOMS: atom_id res chain seq x y z
N MET A 1 -49.37 5.47 -28.51
CA MET A 1 -48.20 6.38 -28.39
C MET A 1 -47.64 6.17 -26.99
N SER A 2 -46.74 5.22 -26.81
CA SER A 2 -46.22 4.88 -25.48
C SER A 2 -44.74 4.57 -25.54
N SER A 3 -44.07 4.92 -24.44
CA SER A 3 -42.69 4.61 -24.08
C SER A 3 -41.64 5.58 -24.59
N SER A 4 -41.34 6.57 -23.76
CA SER A 4 -39.99 7.11 -23.57
C SER A 4 -39.92 7.87 -22.25
N SER A 5 -39.81 7.15 -21.14
CA SER A 5 -39.22 7.75 -19.93
C SER A 5 -37.76 7.34 -19.92
N LEU A 6 -36.92 8.19 -20.52
CA LEU A 6 -35.48 8.19 -20.29
C LEU A 6 -35.26 8.46 -18.80
N ARG A 7 -35.08 7.39 -18.04
CA ARG A 7 -34.55 7.47 -16.68
C ARG A 7 -33.09 7.88 -16.79
N ASN A 8 -32.86 9.19 -16.89
CA ASN A 8 -31.58 9.81 -16.61
C ASN A 8 -31.34 9.67 -15.09
N GLY A 9 -30.88 8.49 -14.69
CA GLY A 9 -30.29 8.30 -13.38
C GLY A 9 -28.96 9.08 -13.33
N PRO A 10 -28.67 9.81 -12.23
CA PRO A 10 -27.37 10.46 -12.07
C PRO A 10 -26.27 9.39 -12.19
N PRO A 11 -25.08 9.73 -12.74
CA PRO A 11 -23.99 8.77 -12.77
C PRO A 11 -23.70 8.39 -11.33
N ALA A 12 -23.96 7.11 -11.00
CA ALA A 12 -23.53 6.54 -9.75
C ALA A 12 -22.03 6.84 -9.67
N ILE A 13 -21.66 7.69 -8.71
CA ILE A 13 -20.28 7.94 -8.34
C ILE A 13 -19.77 6.56 -7.97
N THR A 14 -19.09 5.93 -8.93
CA THR A 14 -18.57 4.59 -8.77
C THR A 14 -17.48 4.75 -7.76
N THR A 15 -17.79 4.41 -6.51
CA THR A 15 -16.85 4.38 -5.40
C THR A 15 -15.65 3.59 -5.89
N ALA A 16 -14.53 4.29 -6.10
CA ALA A 16 -13.26 3.69 -6.46
C ALA A 16 -12.84 2.78 -5.30
N SER A 17 -13.25 1.51 -5.35
CA SER A 17 -12.92 0.53 -4.31
C SER A 17 -12.13 -0.66 -4.86
N SER A 18 -11.87 -0.69 -6.17
CA SER A 18 -10.97 -1.67 -6.80
C SER A 18 -9.84 -1.02 -7.63
N GLY A 19 -9.90 0.30 -7.88
CA GLY A 19 -8.91 1.02 -8.69
C GLY A 19 -7.63 1.44 -7.95
N ASP A 20 -7.71 1.65 -6.63
CA ASP A 20 -6.57 2.13 -5.86
C ASP A 20 -5.48 1.07 -5.72
N VAL A 21 -5.84 -0.18 -5.41
CA VAL A 21 -4.86 -1.27 -5.30
C VAL A 21 -4.05 -1.46 -6.59
N SER A 22 -4.65 -1.24 -7.76
CA SER A 22 -3.96 -1.28 -9.04
C SER A 22 -2.97 -0.14 -9.20
N LEU A 23 -3.32 1.09 -8.81
CA LEU A 23 -2.40 2.24 -8.85
C LEU A 23 -1.17 2.02 -7.95
N TRP A 24 -1.37 1.45 -6.77
CA TRP A 24 -0.27 1.14 -5.84
C TRP A 24 0.62 -0.01 -6.32
N THR A 25 0.12 -0.91 -7.19
CA THR A 25 0.95 -1.94 -7.85
C THR A 25 1.77 -1.41 -9.03
N THR A 26 1.33 -0.33 -9.67
CA THR A 26 2.09 0.34 -10.74
C THR A 26 3.30 1.12 -10.20
N LEU A 27 3.29 1.47 -8.91
CA LEU A 27 4.39 2.19 -8.28
C LEU A 27 5.68 1.37 -8.32
N HIS A 28 6.77 1.97 -8.80
CA HIS A 28 8.04 1.27 -8.96
C HIS A 28 8.57 0.72 -7.63
N GLY A 29 9.10 -0.50 -7.63
CA GLY A 29 9.52 -1.20 -6.41
C GLY A 29 10.56 -0.42 -5.60
N ASP A 30 11.45 0.33 -6.27
CA ASP A 30 12.44 1.15 -5.57
C ASP A 30 11.85 2.35 -4.84
N LEU A 31 10.75 2.93 -5.35
CA LEU A 31 10.03 3.98 -4.63
C LEU A 31 9.35 3.41 -3.39
N VAL A 32 8.72 2.24 -3.50
CA VAL A 32 8.12 1.53 -2.36
C VAL A 32 9.20 1.24 -1.31
N ARG A 33 10.40 0.82 -1.72
CA ARG A 33 11.54 0.62 -0.83
C ARG A 33 11.97 1.91 -0.16
N LEU A 34 12.12 3.01 -0.90
CA LEU A 34 12.55 4.30 -0.38
C LEU A 34 11.55 4.86 0.65
N VAL A 35 10.25 4.79 0.36
CA VAL A 35 9.20 5.15 1.32
C VAL A 35 9.26 4.23 2.54
N GLY A 36 9.40 2.92 2.32
CA GLY A 36 9.58 1.95 3.40
C GLY A 36 10.76 2.28 4.31
N TRP A 37 11.90 2.69 3.76
CA TRP A 37 13.07 3.13 4.54
C TRP A 37 12.79 4.36 5.38
N ARG A 38 12.07 5.35 4.82
CA ARG A 38 11.69 6.57 5.55
C ARG A 38 10.72 6.27 6.68
N VAL A 39 9.74 5.40 6.44
CA VAL A 39 8.77 4.97 7.46
C VAL A 39 9.48 4.21 8.58
N LEU A 40 10.38 3.27 8.23
CA LEU A 40 11.14 2.48 9.19
C LEU A 40 12.05 3.34 10.08
N ALA A 41 12.62 4.42 9.54
CA ALA A 41 13.44 5.35 10.32
C ALA A 41 12.65 6.11 11.40
N GLY A 42 11.31 6.19 11.26
CA GLY A 42 10.43 6.78 12.27
C GLY A 42 9.90 5.74 13.26
N ASP A 43 9.16 4.76 12.76
CA ASP A 43 8.53 3.71 13.58
C ASP A 43 8.45 2.36 12.84
N LEU A 44 8.84 1.30 13.56
CA LEU A 44 8.72 -0.07 13.11
C LEU A 44 7.25 -0.49 12.91
N LEU A 45 6.34 -0.03 13.78
CA LEU A 45 4.93 -0.41 13.68
C LEU A 45 4.30 0.14 12.40
N ASP A 46 4.59 1.39 12.07
CA ASP A 46 4.14 2.00 10.81
C ASP A 46 4.77 1.32 9.60
N TYR A 47 6.02 0.84 9.70
CA TYR A 47 6.63 0.03 8.65
C TYR A 47 5.89 -1.30 8.44
N VAL A 48 5.46 -1.97 9.51
CA VAL A 48 4.67 -3.21 9.41
C VAL A 48 3.31 -2.96 8.77
N ARG A 49 2.63 -1.86 9.11
CA ARG A 49 1.35 -1.43 8.48
C ARG A 49 1.54 -1.08 7.01
N PHE A 50 2.60 -0.37 6.66
CA PHE A 50 2.99 -0.08 5.28
C PHE A 50 3.15 -1.36 4.45
N ARG A 51 3.80 -2.39 5.00
CA ARG A 51 3.93 -3.71 4.35
C ARG A 51 2.61 -4.50 4.26
N ALA A 52 1.56 -4.07 4.95
CA ALA A 52 0.28 -4.76 4.96
C ALA A 52 -0.66 -4.32 3.84
N VAL A 53 -0.37 -3.21 3.14
CA VAL A 53 -1.21 -2.61 2.09
C VAL A 53 -1.56 -3.61 0.99
N CYS A 54 -0.55 -4.26 0.40
CA CYS A 54 -0.77 -5.29 -0.62
C CYS A 54 0.41 -6.26 -0.70
N ARG A 55 0.22 -7.39 -1.42
CA ARG A 55 1.26 -8.41 -1.59
C ARG A 55 2.50 -7.87 -2.32
N TYR A 56 2.31 -6.97 -3.29
CA TYR A 56 3.40 -6.34 -4.03
C TYR A 56 4.28 -5.47 -3.10
N TRP A 57 3.69 -4.64 -2.24
CA TRP A 57 4.45 -3.83 -1.28
C TRP A 57 5.20 -4.71 -0.27
N ARG A 58 4.54 -5.78 0.17
CA ARG A 58 5.14 -6.78 1.05
C ARG A 58 6.33 -7.50 0.41
N SER A 59 6.32 -7.75 -0.91
CA SER A 59 7.45 -8.38 -1.61
C SER A 59 8.56 -7.38 -1.95
N SER A 60 8.24 -6.12 -2.20
CA SER A 60 9.22 -5.11 -2.59
C SER A 60 10.05 -4.59 -1.42
N THR A 61 9.62 -4.79 -0.18
CA THR A 61 10.27 -4.30 1.03
C THR A 61 10.99 -5.41 1.80
N ILE A 62 11.87 -5.08 2.74
CA ILE A 62 12.59 -6.08 3.55
C ILE A 62 11.67 -6.65 4.63
N CYS A 63 11.63 -7.96 4.77
CA CYS A 63 10.85 -8.60 5.83
C CYS A 63 11.55 -8.42 7.18
N PRO A 64 10.91 -7.85 8.22
CA PRO A 64 11.50 -7.76 9.56
C PRO A 64 11.55 -9.12 10.30
N ARG A 65 11.22 -10.22 9.62
CA ARG A 65 11.17 -11.58 10.20
C ARG A 65 12.41 -12.38 9.80
N GLY A 66 12.78 -13.36 10.63
CA GLY A 66 13.92 -14.23 10.38
C GLY A 66 15.21 -13.43 10.25
N ARG A 67 15.94 -13.59 9.14
CA ARG A 67 17.21 -12.87 8.90
C ARG A 67 17.06 -11.36 8.78
N GLY A 68 15.86 -10.83 8.62
CA GLY A 68 15.65 -9.39 8.65
C GLY A 68 15.59 -8.80 10.06
N ILE A 69 15.24 -9.58 11.10
CA ILE A 69 15.25 -9.06 12.48
C ILE A 69 16.67 -8.73 12.94
N VAL A 70 17.70 -9.35 12.34
CA VAL A 70 19.10 -9.04 12.64
C VAL A 70 19.63 -7.83 11.86
N ASP A 71 18.88 -7.28 10.90
CA ASP A 71 19.29 -6.05 10.23
C ASP A 71 19.23 -4.89 11.26
N PRO A 72 20.36 -4.20 11.51
CA PRO A 72 20.46 -3.09 12.45
C PRO A 72 19.41 -2.00 12.30
N ARG A 73 18.83 -1.88 11.11
CA ARG A 73 17.80 -0.90 10.80
C ARG A 73 16.45 -1.19 11.46
N PHE A 74 16.21 -2.43 11.90
CA PHE A 74 15.04 -2.80 12.70
C PHE A 74 15.27 -2.68 14.21
N HIS A 75 16.44 -2.19 14.63
CA HIS A 75 16.79 -2.00 16.03
C HIS A 75 16.70 -0.52 16.40
N PRO A 76 15.53 -0.04 16.88
CA PRO A 76 15.42 1.34 17.31
C PRO A 76 16.27 1.52 18.57
N ARG A 77 17.49 2.01 18.38
CA ARG A 77 18.38 2.59 19.40
C ARG A 77 19.08 1.65 20.38
N ARG A 78 19.70 0.58 19.87
CA ARG A 78 20.65 -0.31 20.61
C ARG A 78 19.96 -1.20 21.63
N TRP A 79 19.63 -2.42 21.20
CA TRP A 79 19.52 -3.55 22.13
C TRP A 79 20.92 -3.97 22.58
#